data_AF-W1YI71-F1
#
_entry.id   AF-W1YI71-F1
#
_cell.length_a   1.000
_cell.length_b   1.000
_cell.length_c   1.000
_cell.angle_alpha   90.00
_cell.angle_beta   90.00
_cell.angle_gamma   90.00
#
_symmetry.space_group_name_H-M   'P 1'
#
loop_
_entity.id
_entity.type
_entity.pdbx_description
1 polymer ?
#
loop_
_entity_poly.entity_id
_entity_poly.type
_entity_poly.pdbx_seq_one_letter_code
_entity_poly.pdbx_strand_id
1 'polypeptide(L)'
;TLKPANSDAPFLFEGKGYRGGLTLRANNGTMMVINAVPLEDYLYGVVPQEVVPSWPAAALEAQAVAARTYALHTMEQNKGKFYDVSNSTDHQVYSGVSGESQATTNAVNKT
;
A
#
# COMPACT_ATOMS: atom_id res chain seq x y z
N THR A 1 -12.92 11.93 -1.52
CA THR A 1 -11.61 11.45 -2.01
C THR A 1 -11.25 12.21 -3.25
N LEU A 2 -10.06 12.80 -3.26
CA LEU A 2 -9.45 13.42 -4.44
C LEU A 2 -8.88 12.30 -5.31
N LYS A 3 -9.12 12.37 -6.62
CA LYS A 3 -8.53 11.46 -7.62
C LYS A 3 -7.64 12.29 -8.56
N PRO A 4 -6.53 11.74 -9.06
CA PRO A 4 -5.68 12.49 -9.97
C PRO A 4 -6.39 12.63 -11.32
N ALA A 5 -6.14 13.73 -12.03
CA ALA A 5 -6.77 13.99 -13.33
C ALA A 5 -6.36 12.94 -14.39
N ASN A 6 -5.15 12.40 -14.25
CA ASN A 6 -4.68 11.22 -14.97
C ASN A 6 -4.66 10.04 -13.98
N SER A 7 -5.35 8.94 -14.31
CA SER A 7 -5.45 7.77 -13.42
C SER A 7 -4.11 7.16 -13.06
N ASP A 8 -3.10 7.35 -13.91
CA ASP A 8 -1.77 6.75 -13.76
C ASP A 8 -0.79 7.67 -13.02
N ALA A 9 -1.18 8.92 -12.76
CA ALA A 9 -0.35 9.88 -12.05
C ALA A 9 -0.47 9.69 -10.53
N PRO A 10 0.64 9.58 -9.79
CA PRO A 10 0.59 9.47 -8.34
C PRO A 10 0.19 10.80 -7.69
N PHE A 11 -0.46 10.73 -6.53
CA PHE A 11 -0.55 11.85 -5.61
C PHE A 11 0.79 12.08 -4.93
N LEU A 12 1.24 13.33 -4.91
CA LEU A 12 2.40 13.73 -4.13
C LEU A 12 1.95 14.23 -2.75
N PHE A 13 2.48 13.61 -1.70
CA PHE A 13 2.31 14.05 -0.32
C PHE A 13 3.68 14.03 0.35
N GLU A 14 4.11 15.18 0.88
CA GLU A 14 5.44 15.37 1.50
C GLU A 14 6.61 14.86 0.63
N GLY A 15 6.52 15.08 -0.68
CA GLY A 15 7.56 14.66 -1.64
C GLY A 15 7.55 13.17 -1.99
N LYS A 16 6.64 12.37 -1.44
CA LYS A 16 6.45 10.95 -1.78
C LYS A 16 5.24 10.75 -2.68
N GLY A 17 5.37 9.84 -3.64
CA GLY A 17 4.30 9.48 -4.59
C GLY A 17 3.47 8.30 -4.11
N TYR A 18 2.14 8.44 -4.17
CA TYR A 18 1.16 7.43 -3.76
C TYR A 18 0.18 7.15 -4.91
N ARG A 19 -0.09 5.86 -5.18
CA ARG A 19 -1.09 5.44 -6.17
C ARG A 19 -2.51 5.73 -5.68
N GLY A 20 -3.46 5.73 -6.60
CA GLY A 20 -4.88 5.85 -6.28
C GLY A 20 -5.30 7.27 -5.88
N GLY A 21 -6.04 7.38 -4.79
CA GLY A 21 -6.68 8.60 -4.31
C GLY A 21 -6.19 9.07 -2.95
N LEU A 22 -6.49 10.33 -2.63
CA LEU A 22 -6.26 10.91 -1.31
C LEU A 22 -7.60 11.28 -0.66
N THR A 23 -7.89 10.75 0.52
CA THR A 23 -9.07 11.10 1.31
C THR A 23 -8.64 11.96 2.49
N LEU A 24 -9.09 13.21 2.51
CA LEU A 24 -8.96 14.10 3.65
C LEU A 24 -10.19 13.96 4.53
N ARG A 25 -10.00 13.73 5.83
CA ARG A 25 -11.12 13.58 6.78
C ARG A 25 -10.84 14.33 8.07
N ALA A 26 -11.75 15.22 8.45
CA ALA A 26 -11.71 15.85 9.76
C ALA A 26 -12.07 14.81 10.84
N ASN A 27 -11.33 14.82 11.94
CA ASN A 27 -11.51 13.94 13.09
C ASN A 27 -11.12 14.68 14.38
N ASN A 28 -12.11 15.10 15.17
CA ASN A 28 -11.92 15.75 16.48
C ASN A 28 -10.87 16.87 16.50
N GLY A 29 -10.97 17.83 15.56
CA GLY A 29 -10.03 18.96 15.46
C GLY A 29 -8.70 18.63 14.76
N THR A 30 -8.49 17.37 14.36
CA THR A 30 -7.36 16.96 13.51
C THR A 30 -7.82 16.62 12.10
N MET A 31 -6.87 16.52 11.17
CA MET A 31 -7.13 16.07 9.80
C MET A 31 -6.37 14.78 9.54
N MET A 32 -7.10 13.75 9.14
CA MET A 32 -6.53 12.50 8.64
C MET A 32 -6.31 12.62 7.14
N VAL A 33 -5.13 12.19 6.69
CA VAL A 33 -4.77 12.05 5.29
C VAL A 33 -4.67 10.56 5.00
N ILE A 34 -5.62 10.03 4.22
CA ILE A 34 -5.76 8.59 3.98
C ILE A 34 -5.52 8.31 2.50
N ASN A 35 -4.55 7.47 2.19
CA ASN A 35 -4.35 6.99 0.82
C ASN A 35 -5.38 5.91 0.49
N ALA A 36 -6.33 6.22 -0.40
CA ALA A 36 -7.32 5.28 -0.91
C ALA A 36 -6.77 4.61 -2.18
N VAL A 37 -6.27 3.39 -2.05
CA VAL A 37 -5.50 2.69 -3.08
C VAL A 37 -6.03 1.28 -3.27
N PRO A 38 -6.08 0.73 -4.50
CA PRO A 38 -6.37 -0.69 -4.70
C PRO A 38 -5.38 -1.58 -3.94
N LEU A 39 -5.85 -2.74 -3.45
CA LEU A 39 -5.02 -3.63 -2.65
C LEU A 39 -3.73 -4.05 -3.37
N GLU A 40 -3.81 -4.39 -4.65
CA GLU A 40 -2.64 -4.80 -5.45
C GLU A 40 -1.62 -3.66 -5.62
N ASP A 41 -2.11 -2.44 -5.87
CA ASP A 41 -1.28 -1.23 -5.95
C ASP A 41 -0.58 -0.92 -4.62
N TYR A 42 -1.26 -1.16 -3.50
CA TYR A 42 -0.67 -1.07 -2.16
C TYR A 42 0.46 -2.11 -1.98
N LEU A 43 0.24 -3.34 -2.43
CA LEU A 43 1.23 -4.42 -2.31
C LEU A 43 2.50 -4.18 -3.13
N TYR A 44 2.43 -3.45 -4.25
CA TYR A 44 3.62 -3.05 -4.99
C TYR A 44 4.59 -2.22 -4.15
N GLY A 45 4.06 -1.39 -3.24
CA GLY A 45 4.86 -0.57 -2.33
C GLY A 45 5.21 -1.26 -1.00
N VAL A 46 4.60 -2.41 -0.69
CA VAL A 46 4.85 -3.16 0.56
C VAL A 46 5.84 -4.29 0.37
N VAL A 47 5.58 -5.20 -0.58
CA VAL A 47 6.40 -6.40 -0.78
C VAL A 47 7.91 -6.09 -0.89
N PRO A 48 8.37 -5.10 -1.68
CA PRO A 48 9.80 -4.79 -1.76
C PRO A 48 10.43 -4.20 -0.49
N GLN A 49 9.62 -3.83 0.52
CA GLN A 49 10.13 -3.39 1.82
C GLN A 49 10.40 -4.58 2.77
N GLU A 50 9.82 -5.74 2.48
CA GLU A 50 9.89 -6.93 3.35
C GLU A 50 10.84 -8.02 2.81
N VAL A 51 11.18 -7.97 1.52
CA VAL A 51 12.07 -8.94 0.86
C VAL A 51 13.07 -8.27 -0.08
N VAL A 52 14.20 -8.95 -0.30
CA VAL A 52 15.19 -8.49 -1.28
C VAL A 52 14.73 -8.89 -2.70
N PRO A 53 14.58 -7.96 -3.65
CA PRO A 53 14.07 -8.27 -4.99
C PRO A 53 14.88 -9.30 -5.80
N SER A 54 16.11 -9.60 -5.39
CA SER A 54 16.98 -10.60 -6.02
C SER A 54 16.76 -12.02 -5.49
N TRP A 55 15.83 -12.24 -4.55
CA TRP A 55 15.47 -13.57 -4.09
C TRP A 55 14.75 -14.39 -5.17
N PRO A 56 14.69 -15.73 -5.02
CA PRO A 56 13.99 -16.60 -5.96
C PRO A 56 12.53 -16.16 -6.14
N ALA A 57 11.99 -16.27 -7.37
CA ALA A 57 10.63 -15.85 -7.69
C ALA A 57 9.57 -16.46 -6.76
N ALA A 58 9.69 -17.75 -6.45
CA ALA A 58 8.77 -18.43 -5.52
C ALA A 58 8.79 -17.82 -4.10
N ALA A 59 9.93 -17.29 -3.64
CA ALA A 59 10.02 -16.60 -2.36
C ALA A 59 9.32 -15.23 -2.42
N LEU A 60 9.47 -14.50 -3.53
CA LEU A 60 8.78 -13.23 -3.75
C LEU A 60 7.25 -13.43 -3.84
N GLU A 61 6.80 -14.48 -4.53
CA GLU A 61 5.39 -14.85 -4.67
C GLU A 61 4.81 -15.29 -3.32
N ALA A 62 5.54 -16.10 -2.54
CA ALA A 62 5.15 -16.45 -1.18
C ALA A 62 5.01 -15.22 -0.27
N GLN A 63 5.95 -14.26 -0.37
CA GLN A 63 5.84 -13.01 0.36
C GLN A 63 4.64 -12.17 -0.08
N ALA A 64 4.34 -12.11 -1.39
CA ALA A 64 3.18 -11.39 -1.89
C ALA A 64 1.87 -11.95 -1.31
N VAL A 65 1.72 -13.27 -1.27
CA VAL A 65 0.57 -13.94 -0.62
C VAL A 65 0.51 -13.59 0.86
N ALA A 66 1.62 -13.74 1.60
CA ALA A 66 1.67 -13.43 3.03
C ALA A 66 1.30 -11.96 3.30
N ALA A 67 1.83 -11.04 2.50
CA ALA A 67 1.56 -9.62 2.63
C ALA A 67 0.09 -9.28 2.37
N ARG A 68 -0.50 -9.88 1.32
CA ARG A 68 -1.92 -9.75 0.98
C ARG A 68 -2.83 -10.29 2.08
N THR A 69 -2.51 -11.48 2.62
CA THR A 69 -3.27 -12.08 3.72
C THR A 69 -3.25 -11.19 4.95
N TYR A 70 -2.09 -10.64 5.32
CA TYR A 70 -1.99 -9.70 6.44
C TYR A 70 -2.85 -8.45 6.19
N ALA A 71 -2.74 -7.82 5.02
CA ALA A 71 -3.52 -6.62 4.68
C ALA A 71 -5.02 -6.88 4.78
N LEU A 72 -5.52 -7.98 4.21
CA LEU A 72 -6.92 -8.38 4.27
C LEU A 72 -7.37 -8.69 5.71
N HIS A 73 -6.52 -9.35 6.50
CA HIS A 73 -6.82 -9.62 7.91
C HIS A 73 -6.91 -8.32 8.72
N THR A 74 -6.00 -7.38 8.51
CA THR A 74 -6.01 -6.08 9.18
C THR A 74 -7.22 -5.24 8.76
N MET A 75 -7.59 -5.25 7.47
CA MET A 75 -8.84 -4.65 6.97
C MET A 75 -10.06 -5.18 7.72
N GLU A 76 -10.14 -6.50 7.92
CA GLU A 76 -11.21 -7.14 8.67
C GLU A 76 -11.23 -6.67 10.14
N GLN A 77 -10.08 -6.66 10.81
CA GLN A 77 -9.96 -6.19 12.19
C GLN A 77 -10.29 -4.71 12.36
N ASN A 78 -10.04 -3.91 11.33
CA ASN A 78 -10.30 -2.47 11.31
C ASN A 78 -11.67 -2.10 10.74
N LYS A 79 -12.56 -3.08 10.51
CA LYS A 79 -13.94 -2.80 10.09
C LYS A 79 -14.60 -1.75 10.98
N GLY A 80 -15.18 -0.74 10.34
CA GLY A 80 -15.84 0.39 11.01
C GLY A 80 -14.90 1.55 11.39
N LYS A 81 -13.57 1.40 11.25
CA LYS A 81 -12.64 2.52 11.32
C LYS A 81 -12.67 3.32 10.01
N PHE A 82 -12.03 4.51 10.02
CA PHE A 82 -11.96 5.36 8.84
C PHE A 82 -10.91 4.91 7.81
N TYR A 83 -10.05 3.97 8.16
CA TYR A 83 -8.96 3.44 7.34
C TYR A 83 -8.79 1.94 7.59
N ASP A 84 -8.20 1.27 6.61
CA ASP A 84 -8.02 -0.16 6.54
C ASP A 84 -6.72 -0.64 7.23
N VAL A 85 -5.62 0.04 6.93
CA VAL A 85 -4.28 -0.23 7.47
C VAL A 85 -3.65 1.08 7.95
N SER A 86 -2.94 1.03 9.08
CA SER A 86 -2.25 2.19 9.63
C SER A 86 -0.80 2.24 9.11
N ASN A 87 -0.20 3.43 9.08
CA ASN A 87 1.20 3.64 8.70
C ASN A 87 2.18 3.62 9.91
N SER A 88 1.72 3.20 11.09
CA SER A 88 2.60 2.98 12.24
C SER A 88 3.47 1.74 12.05
N THR A 89 4.58 1.66 12.80
CA THR A 89 5.50 0.51 12.82
C THR A 89 4.85 -0.81 13.24
N ASP A 90 3.63 -0.77 13.78
CA ASP A 90 2.84 -1.95 14.13
C ASP A 90 2.29 -2.72 12.90
N HIS A 91 2.46 -2.16 11.69
CA HIS A 91 2.04 -2.75 10.43
C HIS A 91 3.18 -2.79 9.39
N GLN A 92 2.85 -3.33 8.22
CA GLN A 92 3.74 -3.39 7.05
C GLN A 92 4.24 -2.00 6.63
N VAL A 93 5.49 -1.94 6.17
CA VAL A 93 6.07 -0.71 5.64
C VAL A 93 5.55 -0.45 4.23
N TYR A 94 4.85 0.67 4.04
CA TYR A 94 4.37 1.12 2.73
C TYR A 94 5.12 2.37 2.26
N SER A 95 5.94 2.21 1.21
CA SER A 95 6.80 3.28 0.67
C SER A 95 6.18 4.07 -0.50
N GLY A 96 4.92 3.78 -0.85
CA GLY A 96 4.31 4.29 -2.08
C GLY A 96 5.11 3.87 -3.34
N VAL A 97 5.00 4.67 -4.40
CA VAL A 97 5.57 4.36 -5.72
C VAL A 97 7.10 4.24 -5.69
N SER A 98 7.76 5.00 -4.82
CA SER A 98 9.23 5.06 -4.80
C SER A 98 9.93 3.78 -4.36
N GLY A 99 9.24 2.88 -3.65
CA GLY A 99 9.83 1.60 -3.24
C GLY A 99 9.44 0.43 -4.13
N GLU A 100 8.66 0.63 -5.18
CA GLU A 100 8.28 -0.44 -6.10
C GLU A 100 9.50 -1.03 -6.80
N SER A 101 9.45 -2.34 -7.08
CA SER A 101 10.45 -3.05 -7.86
C SER A 101 9.78 -3.99 -8.83
N GLN A 102 10.28 -4.06 -10.07
CA GLN A 102 9.68 -4.90 -11.11
C GLN A 102 9.57 -6.37 -10.69
N ALA A 103 10.58 -6.90 -9.99
CA ALA A 103 10.59 -8.30 -9.55
C ALA A 103 9.46 -8.59 -8.55
N THR A 104 9.24 -7.71 -7.59
CA THR A 104 8.18 -7.86 -6.57
C THR A 104 6.81 -7.51 -7.12
N THR A 105 6.69 -6.52 -8.02
CA THR A 105 5.46 -6.23 -8.76
C THR A 105 5.00 -7.43 -9.59
N ASN A 106 5.94 -8.11 -10.27
CA ASN A 106 5.63 -9.33 -11.01
C ASN A 106 5.17 -10.46 -10.09
N ALA A 107 5.75 -10.58 -8.89
CA ALA A 107 5.33 -11.58 -7.91
C ALA A 107 3.92 -11.30 -7.39
N VAL A 108 3.60 -10.05 -7.06
CA VAL A 108 2.24 -9.62 -6.68
C VAL A 108 1.24 -9.99 -7.77
N ASN A 109 1.51 -9.64 -9.03
CA ASN A 109 0.61 -9.91 -10.16
C ASN A 109 0.38 -11.39 -10.49
N LYS A 110 1.26 -12.28 -10.04
CA LYS A 110 1.14 -13.74 -10.29
C LYS A 110 0.36 -14.48 -9.20
N THR A 111 -0.02 -13.80 -8.13
CA THR A 111 -0.64 -14.38 -6.93
C THR A 111 -1.95 -13.69 -6.60
#